data_AF-A0A177H9C9-F1
#
_entry.id   AF-A0A177H9C9-F1
#
_cell.length_a   1.000
_cell.length_b   1.000
_cell.length_c   1.000
_cell.angle_alpha   90.00
_cell.angle_beta   90.00
_cell.angle_gamma   90.00
#
_symmetry.space_group_name_H-M   'P 1'
#
loop_
_entity.id
_entity.type
_entity.pdbx_description
1 polymer ?
#
loop_
_entity_poly.entity_id
_entity_poly.type
_entity_poly.pdbx_seq_one_letter_code
_entity_poly.pdbx_strand_id
1 'polypeptide(L)' 'MARKRYSDEDVLKLLREIDVHLHDGLDVVSACRKAV' A
#
# COMPACT_ATOMS: atom_id res chain seq x y z
N MET A 1 -2.33 13.37 15.06
CA MET A 1 -1.72 12.22 14.35
C MET A 1 -0.48 12.71 13.63
N ALA A 2 0.71 12.28 14.06
CA ALA A 2 1.94 12.60 13.36
C ALA A 2 1.91 11.92 11.98
N ARG A 3 1.98 12.69 10.90
CA ARG A 3 2.11 12.13 9.55
C ARG A 3 3.48 11.47 9.47
N LYS A 4 3.53 10.13 9.39
CA LYS A 4 4.76 9.41 9.08
C LYS A 4 5.37 10.06 7.83
N ARG A 5 6.64 10.47 7.92
CA ARG A 5 7.41 10.82 6.74
C ARG A 5 7.81 9.49 6.09
N TYR A 6 7.09 9.12 5.04
CA TYR A 6 7.50 8.03 4.16
C TYR A 6 8.60 8.55 3.26
N SER A 7 9.68 7.80 3.12
CA SER A 7 10.67 8.04 2.06
C SER A 7 10.05 7.61 0.73
N ASP A 8 10.61 8.08 -0.39
CA ASP A 8 10.12 7.67 -1.72
C ASP A 8 10.17 6.14 -1.89
N GLU A 9 11.18 5.48 -1.33
CA GLU A 9 11.29 4.02 -1.30
C GLU A 9 10.14 3.35 -0.53
N ASP A 10 9.75 3.91 0.63
CA ASP A 10 8.64 3.37 1.42
C ASP A 10 7.32 3.50 0.65
N VAL A 11 7.12 4.60 -0.07
CA VAL A 11 5.94 4.83 -0.92
C VAL A 11 5.93 3.85 -2.08
N LEU A 12 7.06 3.65 -2.75
CA LEU A 12 7.16 2.70 -3.86
C LEU A 12 6.90 1.26 -3.41
N LYS A 13 7.39 0.88 -2.23
CA LYS A 13 7.12 -0.45 -1.64
C LYS A 13 5.63 -0.63 -1.31
N LEU A 14 4.99 0.39 -0.74
CA LEU A 14 3.56 0.41 -0.44
C LEU A 14 2.72 0.21 -1.71
N LEU A 15 3.04 0.96 -2.78
CA LEU A 15 2.34 0.87 -4.05
C LEU A 15 2.48 -0.52 -4.68
N ARG A 16 3.67 -1.13 -4.58
CA ARG A 16 3.89 -2.48 -5.08
C ARG A 16 3.11 -3.53 -4.30
N GLU A 17 2.98 -3.39 -2.98
CA GLU A 17 2.20 -4.32 -2.17
C GLU A 17 0.69 -4.23 -2.49
N ILE A 18 0.19 -3.01 -2.71
CA ILE A 18 -1.19 -2.78 -3.16
C ILE A 18 -1.41 -3.41 -4.54
N ASP A 19 -0.48 -3.22 -5.49
CA ASP A 19 -0.58 -3.78 -6.84
C ASP A 19 -0.66 -5.32 -6.84
N VAL A 20 0.17 -5.98 -6.02
CA VAL A 20 0.11 -7.45 -5.83
C VAL A 20 -1.26 -7.88 -5.30
N HIS A 21 -1.77 -7.19 -4.28
CA HIS A 21 -3.07 -7.52 -3.70
C HIS A 21 -4.24 -7.29 -4.68
N LEU A 22 -4.17 -6.24 -5.50
CA LEU A 22 -5.14 -6.02 -6.57
C LEU A 22 -5.07 -7.13 -7.64
N HIS A 23 -3.87 -7.60 -7.97
CA HIS A 23 -3.68 -8.70 -8.90
C HIS A 23 -4.25 -10.03 -8.37
N ASP A 24 -4.15 -10.27 -7.06
CA ASP A 24 -4.78 -11.39 -6.35
C ASP A 24 -6.33 -11.26 -6.25
N GLY A 25 -6.92 -10.21 -6.82
CA GLY A 25 -8.36 -10.00 -6.86
C GLY A 25 -8.96 -9.40 -5.59
N LEU A 26 -8.14 -8.86 -4.69
CA LEU A 26 -8.66 -8.04 -3.59
C LEU A 26 -9.21 -6.72 -4.13
N ASP A 27 -10.26 -6.22 -3.48
CA ASP A 27 -10.75 -4.87 -3.75
C ASP A 27 -9.76 -3.82 -3.25
N VAL A 28 -9.85 -2.61 -3.82
CA VAL A 28 -8.95 -1.48 -3.53
C VAL A 28 -8.91 -1.14 -2.04
N VAL A 29 -10.03 -1.21 -1.33
CA VAL A 29 -10.10 -0.85 0.09
C VAL A 29 -9.39 -1.90 0.94
N SER A 30 -9.60 -3.18 0.63
CA SER A 30 -8.91 -4.30 1.29
C SER A 30 -7.41 -4.31 1.00
N ALA A 31 -7.00 -4.04 -0.24
CA ALA A 31 -5.59 -3.94 -0.62
C ALA A 31 -4.90 -2.78 0.10
N CYS A 32 -5.52 -1.60 0.13
CA CYS A 32 -4.99 -0.43 0.85
C CYS A 32 -4.87 -0.70 2.34
N ARG A 33 -5.85 -1.36 2.97
CA ARG A 33 -5.84 -1.66 4.41
C ARG A 33 -4.72 -2.64 4.79
N LYS A 34 -4.40 -3.59 3.92
CA LYS A 34 -3.31 -4.55 4.16
C LYS A 34 -1.92 -3.93 4.09
N ALA A 35 -1.77 -2.85 3.32
CA ALA A 35 -0.49 -2.20 3.11
C ALA A 35 -0.02 -1.26 4.25
N VAL A 36 -0.87 -0.95 5.23
CA VAL A 36 -0.62 0.10 6.26
C VAL A 36 -0.08 -0.44 7.58
#